data_AF-A0A933SAC5-F1
#
_entry.id   AF-A0A933SAC5-F1
#
_cell.length_a   1.000
_cell.length_b   1.000
_cell.length_c   1.000
_cell.angle_alpha   90.00
_cell.angle_beta   90.00
_cell.angle_gamma   90.00
#
_symmetry.space_group_name_H-M   'P 1'
#
loop_
_entity.id
_entity.type
_entity.pdbx_description
1 polymer ?
#
loop_
_entity_poly.entity_id
_entity_poly.type
_entity_poly.pdbx_seq_one_letter_code
_entity_poly.pdbx_strand_id
1 'polypeptide(L)'
;MTRSRALAALAAFAGFASFAVLSSTAVTSCAPERRAPEWALVRDLTPEALVRVDAVEPSLAAAPDGRVALTGVTRDSAGADVWFAISSDSGEHFSAPQKLDTRAGKVSSYAESRPLVVLGPAGHVTVAWASARDSGEYADDLVSRSSDDGGRTFSPEAFLNDDHGNPRSTYHGFLALDITPAGSLIGAWIDGRASAGETEPARGEIWSSTSDDGGHTWRPNTRVATDVCSCCRLALRADSLGHVAIAYRGARADLRDPRLAVSGDGGATFALDTLVSPDGWLLPACPSMGPAITIQRGGGGHYAWFTGAENAVTQPGVYVVPWRAPAGAAGARRSLGDSLREPQRPMLSAMGAATLAGVIAHSRSDSTRRLLAGRALELDGAWTPWLFLGVGVRTAAIAGATPRLAYAVWQEKSDERSHLRVVRLTRR
;
A
#
# COMPACT_ATOMS: atom_id res chain seq x y z
N MET A 1 -43.52 57.60 -34.60
CA MET A 1 -43.43 57.51 -36.07
C MET A 1 -42.46 58.59 -36.56
N THR A 2 -41.62 58.23 -37.56
CA THR A 2 -40.86 59.10 -38.49
C THR A 2 -39.79 60.04 -37.88
N ARG A 3 -38.47 59.81 -38.05
CA ARG A 3 -37.61 60.04 -39.25
C ARG A 3 -37.69 61.52 -39.72
N SER A 4 -36.64 62.28 -40.07
CA SER A 4 -35.21 62.03 -40.36
C SER A 4 -34.53 63.39 -40.64
N ARG A 5 -33.19 63.46 -40.48
CA ARG A 5 -32.18 64.22 -41.28
C ARG A 5 -32.25 65.76 -41.28
N ALA A 6 -31.18 66.53 -41.42
CA ALA A 6 -29.73 66.34 -41.50
C ALA A 6 -29.11 67.73 -41.32
N LEU A 7 -27.89 67.84 -40.77
CA LEU A 7 -27.09 69.06 -40.84
C LEU A 7 -25.67 68.71 -41.28
N ALA A 8 -25.16 69.58 -42.14
CA ALA A 8 -23.97 69.44 -42.95
C ALA A 8 -22.66 69.59 -42.16
N ALA A 9 -21.64 68.86 -42.65
CA ALA A 9 -20.25 69.25 -42.91
C ALA A 9 -19.87 70.73 -42.66
N LEU A 10 -18.66 71.14 -42.28
CA LEU A 10 -17.29 70.61 -42.17
C LEU A 10 -16.57 71.68 -41.28
N ALA A 11 -15.56 71.43 -40.45
CA ALA A 11 -14.17 71.21 -40.84
C ALA A 11 -13.32 71.17 -39.56
N ALA A 12 -12.34 70.26 -39.48
CA ALA A 12 -11.18 70.46 -38.61
C ALA A 12 -9.95 69.79 -39.22
N PHE A 13 -8.86 70.54 -39.12
CA PHE A 13 -7.54 70.38 -39.72
C PHE A 13 -6.87 69.02 -39.50
N ALA A 14 -6.14 68.61 -40.54
CA ALA A 14 -5.21 67.50 -40.55
C ALA A 14 -3.93 67.81 -39.73
N GLY A 15 -3.57 66.88 -38.84
CA GLY A 15 -2.24 66.75 -38.27
C GLY A 15 -1.78 65.30 -38.45
N PHE A 16 -0.81 65.09 -39.34
CA PHE A 16 -0.17 63.79 -39.57
C PHE A 16 0.74 63.45 -38.38
N ALA A 17 0.40 62.40 -37.62
CA ALA A 17 1.31 61.71 -36.72
C ALA A 17 1.52 60.28 -37.24
N SER A 18 2.71 60.01 -37.77
CA SER A 18 3.13 58.66 -38.17
C SER A 18 3.26 57.76 -36.93
N PHE A 19 2.31 56.85 -36.74
CA PHE A 19 2.46 55.73 -35.82
C PHE A 19 3.29 54.63 -36.51
N ALA A 20 4.53 54.44 -36.06
CA ALA A 20 5.30 53.25 -36.37
C ALA A 20 4.71 52.08 -35.56
N VAL A 21 4.04 51.15 -36.24
CA VAL A 21 3.60 49.88 -35.66
C VAL A 21 4.84 49.00 -35.50
N LEU A 22 5.39 48.94 -34.28
CA LEU A 22 6.32 47.88 -33.90
C LEU A 22 5.53 46.59 -33.78
N SER A 23 5.53 45.78 -34.84
CA SER A 23 5.10 44.39 -34.79
C SER A 23 6.09 43.60 -33.93
N SER A 24 5.81 43.50 -32.63
CA SER A 24 6.48 42.57 -31.74
C SER A 24 6.08 41.14 -32.14
N THR A 25 6.88 40.53 -33.02
CA THR A 25 6.85 39.08 -33.25
C THR A 25 7.30 38.41 -31.95
N ALA A 26 6.33 37.96 -31.16
CA ALA A 26 6.58 37.08 -30.04
C ALA A 26 7.13 35.77 -30.62
N VAL A 27 8.45 35.63 -30.61
CA VAL A 27 9.09 34.33 -30.81
C VAL A 27 8.76 33.53 -29.56
N THR A 28 7.72 32.71 -29.63
CA THR A 28 7.49 31.62 -28.68
C THR A 28 8.67 30.66 -28.81
N SER A 29 9.71 30.95 -28.04
CA SER A 29 10.78 30.00 -27.76
C SER A 29 10.12 28.78 -27.11
N CYS A 30 9.90 27.72 -27.89
CA CYS A 30 9.78 26.36 -27.36
C CYS A 30 11.12 25.98 -26.74
N ALA A 31 11.43 26.56 -25.57
CA ALA A 31 12.40 25.95 -24.69
C ALA A 31 11.78 24.60 -24.29
N PRO A 32 12.47 23.46 -24.49
CA PRO A 32 11.98 22.20 -23.95
C PRO A 32 11.79 22.41 -22.45
N GLU A 33 10.58 22.13 -21.94
CA GLU A 33 10.36 22.07 -20.50
C GLU A 33 11.47 21.19 -19.92
N ARG A 34 12.33 21.79 -19.08
CA ARG A 34 13.33 21.02 -18.36
C ARG A 34 12.55 20.11 -17.42
N ARG A 35 12.28 18.88 -17.85
CA ARG A 35 11.83 17.81 -16.95
C ARG A 35 12.81 17.79 -15.80
N ALA A 36 12.31 17.99 -14.58
CA ALA A 36 13.12 17.80 -13.39
C ALA A 36 13.79 16.41 -13.51
N PRO A 37 15.11 16.31 -13.27
CA PRO A 37 15.78 15.01 -13.39
C PRO A 37 15.10 14.02 -12.45
N GLU A 38 14.74 12.86 -12.98
CA GLU A 38 14.15 11.79 -12.19
C GLU A 38 15.09 11.43 -11.03
N TRP A 39 14.56 11.40 -9.81
CA TRP A 39 15.35 11.10 -8.60
C TRP A 39 15.81 9.63 -8.54
N ALA A 40 15.18 8.76 -9.34
CA ALA A 40 15.55 7.36 -9.50
C ALA A 40 15.53 6.94 -10.97
N LEU A 41 16.38 5.97 -11.31
CA LEU A 41 16.31 5.22 -12.56
C LEU A 41 15.33 4.06 -12.39
N VAL A 42 14.45 3.87 -13.37
CA VAL A 42 13.49 2.76 -13.42
C VAL A 42 13.93 1.72 -14.42
N ARG A 43 14.03 0.46 -13.99
CA ARG A 43 14.29 -0.68 -14.87
C ARG A 43 13.16 -1.70 -14.74
N ASP A 44 12.55 -2.06 -15.88
CA ASP A 44 11.59 -3.18 -15.94
C ASP A 44 12.34 -4.50 -15.73
N LEU A 45 11.81 -5.31 -14.81
CA LEU A 45 12.33 -6.61 -14.41
C LEU A 45 11.28 -7.70 -14.58
N THR A 46 10.19 -7.43 -15.28
CA THR A 46 9.07 -8.37 -15.40
C THR A 46 9.50 -9.59 -16.22
N PRO A 47 9.63 -10.78 -15.63
CA PRO A 47 9.98 -11.99 -16.37
C PRO A 47 8.75 -12.50 -17.12
N GLU A 48 8.96 -13.05 -18.31
CA GLU A 48 7.90 -13.59 -19.15
C GLU A 48 7.07 -14.67 -18.44
N ALA A 49 7.72 -15.49 -17.62
CA ALA A 49 7.05 -16.51 -16.83
C ALA A 49 6.01 -15.93 -15.86
N LEU A 50 6.26 -14.75 -15.26
CA LEU A 50 5.28 -14.08 -14.39
C LEU A 50 4.12 -13.47 -15.17
N VAL A 51 4.36 -12.99 -16.39
CA VAL A 51 3.29 -12.47 -17.25
C VAL A 51 2.27 -13.57 -17.59
N ARG A 52 2.75 -14.80 -17.83
CA ARG A 52 1.92 -15.94 -18.22
C ARG A 52 0.99 -16.47 -17.12
N VAL A 53 1.22 -16.11 -15.86
CA VAL A 53 0.38 -16.56 -14.74
C VAL A 53 -0.95 -15.82 -14.72
N ASP A 54 -1.08 -14.66 -15.38
CA ASP A 54 -2.28 -13.81 -15.31
C ASP A 54 -2.67 -13.42 -13.85
N ALA A 55 -1.65 -13.24 -13.01
CA ALA A 55 -1.82 -12.96 -11.58
C ALA A 55 -2.21 -11.50 -11.28
N VAL A 56 -2.93 -11.33 -10.17
CA VAL A 56 -3.40 -10.05 -9.62
C VAL A 56 -2.98 -9.90 -8.16
N GLU A 57 -3.28 -8.73 -7.57
CA GLU A 57 -3.18 -8.48 -6.12
C GLU A 57 -1.79 -8.76 -5.52
N PRO A 58 -0.72 -8.13 -6.04
CA PRO A 58 0.63 -8.53 -5.67
C PRO A 58 1.04 -8.04 -4.28
N SER A 59 1.83 -8.87 -3.60
CA SER A 59 2.69 -8.43 -2.49
C SER A 59 4.17 -8.50 -2.89
N LEU A 60 5.01 -7.78 -2.16
CA LEU A 60 6.43 -7.61 -2.47
C LEU A 60 7.24 -7.50 -1.19
N ALA A 61 8.32 -8.28 -1.11
CA ALA A 61 9.36 -8.15 -0.12
C ALA A 61 10.71 -8.05 -0.82
N ALA A 62 11.60 -7.20 -0.30
CA ALA A 62 12.96 -7.06 -0.79
C ALA A 62 13.92 -6.93 0.38
N ALA A 63 15.08 -7.56 0.26
CA ALA A 63 16.09 -7.59 1.30
C ALA A 63 17.43 -7.01 0.80
N PRO A 64 18.28 -6.48 1.71
CA PRO A 64 19.58 -5.91 1.35
C PRO A 64 20.55 -6.91 0.70
N ASP A 65 20.32 -8.21 0.91
CA ASP A 65 21.11 -9.31 0.33
C ASP A 65 20.80 -9.57 -1.16
N GLY A 66 19.92 -8.76 -1.76
CA GLY A 66 19.51 -8.89 -3.16
C GLY A 66 18.31 -9.80 -3.39
N ARG A 67 17.73 -10.40 -2.34
CA ARG A 67 16.50 -11.16 -2.51
C ARG A 67 15.31 -10.24 -2.77
N VAL A 68 14.49 -10.63 -3.74
CA VAL A 68 13.22 -9.97 -4.09
C VAL A 68 12.18 -11.04 -4.28
N ALA A 69 11.16 -11.07 -3.44
CA ALA A 69 10.08 -12.03 -3.52
C ALA A 69 8.74 -11.34 -3.75
N LEU A 70 7.87 -11.98 -4.52
CA LEU A 70 6.53 -11.50 -4.77
C LEU A 70 5.53 -12.64 -4.75
N THR A 71 4.31 -12.28 -4.39
CA THR A 71 3.13 -13.14 -4.51
C THR A 71 2.16 -12.55 -5.52
N GLY A 72 1.29 -13.39 -6.05
CA GLY A 72 0.16 -12.98 -6.86
C GLY A 72 -0.95 -14.02 -6.81
N VAL A 73 -2.14 -13.64 -7.23
CA VAL A 73 -3.33 -14.52 -7.19
C VAL A 73 -3.88 -14.72 -8.58
N THR A 74 -4.18 -15.97 -8.94
CA THR A 74 -4.98 -16.28 -10.14
C THR A 74 -6.42 -16.54 -9.75
N ARG A 75 -7.35 -16.30 -10.67
CA ARG A 75 -8.77 -16.55 -10.43
C ARG A 75 -9.45 -17.09 -11.68
N ASP A 76 -10.20 -18.17 -11.50
CA ASP A 76 -11.05 -18.78 -12.53
C ASP A 76 -12.40 -19.22 -11.94
N SER A 77 -13.13 -20.10 -12.64
CA SER A 77 -14.41 -20.63 -12.17
C SER A 77 -14.30 -21.59 -10.98
N ALA A 78 -13.13 -22.17 -10.73
CA ALA A 78 -12.88 -23.07 -9.61
C ALA A 78 -12.48 -22.30 -8.34
N GLY A 79 -12.06 -21.05 -8.47
CA GLY A 79 -11.80 -20.15 -7.35
C GLY A 79 -10.51 -19.36 -7.55
N ALA A 80 -9.77 -19.13 -6.47
CA ALA A 80 -8.48 -18.46 -6.53
C ALA A 80 -7.34 -19.26 -5.90
N ASP A 81 -6.14 -19.04 -6.43
CA ASP A 81 -4.90 -19.74 -6.09
C ASP A 81 -3.76 -18.74 -5.89
N VAL A 82 -2.81 -19.04 -5.00
CA VAL A 82 -1.68 -18.17 -4.68
C VAL A 82 -0.41 -18.67 -5.35
N TRP A 83 0.31 -17.73 -5.97
CA TRP A 83 1.56 -17.95 -6.66
C TRP A 83 2.69 -17.16 -6.00
N PHE A 84 3.89 -17.71 -6.07
CA PHE A 84 5.10 -17.13 -5.52
C PHE A 84 6.24 -17.18 -6.55
N ALA A 85 7.05 -16.13 -6.57
CA ALA A 85 8.34 -16.13 -7.26
C ALA A 85 9.37 -15.33 -6.47
N ILE A 86 10.63 -15.73 -6.57
CA ILE A 86 11.75 -15.08 -5.89
C ILE A 86 12.95 -14.93 -6.81
N SER A 87 13.64 -13.81 -6.68
CA SER A 87 14.96 -13.55 -7.22
C SER A 87 15.98 -13.50 -6.07
N SER A 88 17.20 -13.96 -6.34
CA SER A 88 18.35 -13.87 -5.41
C SER A 88 19.45 -12.94 -5.93
N ASP A 89 19.20 -12.23 -7.03
CA ASP A 89 20.18 -11.41 -7.75
C ASP A 89 19.63 -10.01 -8.05
N SER A 90 18.94 -9.42 -7.07
CA SER A 90 18.37 -8.07 -7.15
C SER A 90 17.34 -7.88 -8.27
N GLY A 91 16.61 -8.95 -8.58
CA GLY A 91 15.52 -9.00 -9.55
C GLY A 91 15.94 -9.22 -11.00
N GLU A 92 17.20 -9.56 -11.28
CA GLU A 92 17.66 -9.85 -12.64
C GLU A 92 17.06 -11.15 -13.17
N HIS A 93 16.99 -12.18 -12.33
CA HIS A 93 16.35 -13.46 -12.64
C HIS A 93 15.41 -13.90 -11.52
N PHE A 94 14.18 -14.25 -11.88
CA PHE A 94 13.19 -14.84 -10.97
C PHE A 94 13.10 -16.35 -11.18
N SER A 95 12.77 -17.07 -10.11
CA SER A 95 12.35 -18.47 -10.18
C SER A 95 11.12 -18.62 -11.10
N ALA A 96 10.89 -19.84 -11.58
CA ALA A 96 9.58 -20.17 -12.15
C ALA A 96 8.49 -19.91 -11.09
N PRO A 97 7.32 -19.36 -11.48
CA PRO A 97 6.22 -19.17 -10.54
C PRO A 97 5.76 -20.50 -9.96
N GLN A 98 5.67 -20.56 -8.63
CA GLN A 98 5.25 -21.75 -7.90
C GLN A 98 3.88 -21.50 -7.27
N LYS A 99 2.93 -22.40 -7.50
CA LYS A 99 1.65 -22.43 -6.79
C LYS A 99 1.86 -22.91 -5.35
N LEU A 100 1.35 -22.16 -4.36
CA LEU A 100 1.60 -22.40 -2.94
C LEU A 100 0.41 -22.93 -2.14
N ASP A 101 -0.84 -22.69 -2.56
CA ASP A 101 -1.99 -23.28 -1.89
C ASP A 101 -2.00 -24.80 -2.05
N THR A 102 -2.39 -25.50 -0.98
CA THR A 102 -2.63 -26.95 -1.04
C THR A 102 -4.11 -27.28 -1.30
N ARG A 103 -5.00 -26.30 -1.09
CA ARG A 103 -6.44 -26.39 -1.34
C ARG A 103 -6.81 -25.51 -2.53
N ALA A 104 -6.84 -26.12 -3.72
CA ALA A 104 -7.11 -25.41 -4.97
C ALA A 104 -8.44 -24.64 -4.92
N GLY A 105 -8.40 -23.40 -5.42
CA GLY A 105 -9.56 -22.53 -5.53
C GLY A 105 -10.01 -21.88 -4.21
N LYS A 106 -9.35 -22.16 -3.09
CA LYS A 106 -9.78 -21.71 -1.75
C LYS A 106 -9.10 -20.43 -1.27
N VAL A 107 -8.22 -19.80 -2.06
CA VAL A 107 -7.59 -18.54 -1.62
C VAL A 107 -8.62 -17.40 -1.60
N SER A 108 -8.84 -16.84 -0.42
CA SER A 108 -9.66 -15.65 -0.22
C SER A 108 -8.77 -14.42 -0.33
N SER A 109 -8.88 -13.71 -1.45
CA SER A 109 -8.05 -12.55 -1.75
C SER A 109 -8.85 -11.44 -2.41
N TYR A 110 -8.54 -10.22 -1.98
CA TYR A 110 -8.98 -8.95 -2.53
C TYR A 110 -7.83 -7.96 -2.39
N ALA A 111 -7.87 -6.86 -3.14
CA ALA A 111 -6.81 -5.86 -3.22
C ALA A 111 -6.16 -5.42 -1.87
N GLU A 112 -6.91 -5.37 -0.78
CA GLU A 112 -6.43 -5.00 0.57
C GLU A 112 -6.19 -6.19 1.51
N SER A 113 -6.56 -7.42 1.16
CA SER A 113 -6.28 -8.66 1.92
C SER A 113 -5.66 -9.71 1.00
N ARG A 114 -4.54 -9.33 0.40
CA ARG A 114 -3.78 -10.18 -0.51
C ARG A 114 -2.83 -11.12 0.26
N PRO A 115 -2.38 -12.23 -0.33
CA PRO A 115 -1.28 -13.01 0.21
C PRO A 115 -0.03 -12.16 0.44
N LEU A 116 0.60 -12.31 1.59
CA LEU A 116 1.81 -11.58 1.95
C LEU A 116 3.04 -12.48 1.89
N VAL A 117 4.18 -11.90 1.53
CA VAL A 117 5.49 -12.53 1.62
C VAL A 117 6.41 -11.69 2.51
N VAL A 118 7.20 -12.36 3.34
CA VAL A 118 8.28 -11.75 4.12
C VAL A 118 9.57 -12.55 3.94
N LEU A 119 10.70 -11.85 4.02
CA LEU A 119 12.03 -12.42 3.86
C LEU A 119 12.77 -12.37 5.20
N GLY A 120 13.11 -13.54 5.73
CA GLY A 120 13.87 -13.69 6.97
C GLY A 120 15.37 -13.91 6.74
N PRO A 121 16.16 -14.03 7.83
CA PRO A 121 17.58 -14.34 7.75
C PRO A 121 17.84 -15.72 7.12
N ALA A 122 19.09 -15.97 6.72
CA ALA A 122 19.56 -17.28 6.25
C ALA A 122 18.73 -17.93 5.12
N GLY A 123 18.11 -17.12 4.25
CA GLY A 123 17.30 -17.63 3.15
C GLY A 123 15.86 -17.96 3.52
N HIS A 124 15.43 -17.69 4.77
CA HIS A 124 14.07 -17.94 5.20
C HIS A 124 13.06 -17.09 4.42
N VAL A 125 11.93 -17.69 4.06
CA VAL A 125 10.80 -17.05 3.38
C VAL A 125 9.50 -17.56 3.99
N THR A 126 8.57 -16.67 4.32
CA THR A 126 7.21 -17.04 4.73
C THR A 126 6.21 -16.40 3.79
N VAL A 127 5.24 -17.18 3.33
CA VAL A 127 4.07 -16.70 2.61
C VAL A 127 2.82 -17.04 3.41
N ALA A 128 1.92 -16.06 3.58
CA ALA A 128 0.68 -16.24 4.34
C ALA A 128 -0.52 -15.63 3.62
N TRP A 129 -1.68 -16.26 3.75
CA TRP A 129 -2.93 -15.86 3.07
C TRP A 129 -4.17 -16.33 3.85
N ALA A 130 -5.33 -15.78 3.47
CA ALA A 130 -6.62 -16.28 3.93
C ALA A 130 -7.11 -17.40 3.01
N SER A 131 -7.55 -18.51 3.59
CA SER A 131 -8.09 -19.68 2.90
C SER A 131 -9.53 -19.92 3.34
N ALA A 132 -10.45 -19.94 2.38
CA ALA A 132 -11.85 -20.24 2.62
C ALA A 132 -12.03 -21.64 3.22
N ARG A 133 -12.84 -21.74 4.28
CA ARG A 133 -13.28 -23.03 4.83
C ARG A 133 -14.30 -23.68 3.89
N ASP A 134 -14.50 -24.98 4.06
CA ASP A 134 -15.59 -25.70 3.39
C ASP A 134 -16.93 -25.50 4.11
N SER A 135 -16.87 -25.17 5.40
CA SER A 135 -18.03 -24.95 6.25
C SER A 135 -18.40 -23.46 6.31
N GLY A 136 -19.42 -23.07 5.54
CA GLY A 136 -20.09 -21.77 5.68
C GLY A 136 -19.64 -20.68 4.71
N GLU A 137 -20.55 -19.74 4.47
CA GLU A 137 -20.30 -18.51 3.71
C GLU A 137 -19.45 -17.55 4.56
N TYR A 138 -18.47 -16.86 3.97
CA TYR A 138 -17.57 -15.90 4.63
C TYR A 138 -16.75 -16.46 5.80
N ALA A 139 -16.31 -17.71 5.66
CA ALA A 139 -15.49 -18.43 6.61
C ALA A 139 -14.05 -18.54 6.09
N ASP A 140 -13.08 -17.90 6.76
CA ASP A 140 -11.69 -17.94 6.33
C ASP A 140 -10.78 -18.31 7.50
N ASP A 141 -9.75 -19.11 7.21
CA ASP A 141 -8.59 -19.31 8.09
C ASP A 141 -7.36 -18.64 7.52
N LEU A 142 -6.50 -18.15 8.40
CA LEU A 142 -5.20 -17.63 8.01
C LEU A 142 -4.19 -18.76 8.07
N VAL A 143 -3.56 -19.04 6.93
CA VAL A 143 -2.54 -20.07 6.79
C VAL A 143 -1.22 -19.47 6.34
N SER A 144 -0.13 -20.12 6.69
CA SER A 144 1.21 -19.81 6.22
C SER A 144 1.94 -21.05 5.76
N ARG A 145 2.90 -20.85 4.85
CA ARG A 145 3.91 -21.83 4.50
C ARG A 145 5.27 -21.13 4.50
N SER A 146 6.28 -21.85 4.97
CA SER A 146 7.62 -21.33 5.12
C SER A 146 8.65 -22.18 4.39
N SER A 147 9.73 -21.52 3.97
CA SER A 147 10.86 -22.13 3.28
C SER A 147 12.14 -21.76 3.99
N ASP A 148 12.97 -22.76 4.27
CA ASP A 148 14.31 -22.60 4.86
C ASP A 148 15.43 -22.79 3.82
N ASP A 149 15.07 -22.91 2.54
CA ASP A 149 16.00 -23.18 1.43
C ASP A 149 15.92 -22.13 0.32
N GLY A 150 15.55 -20.89 0.67
CA GLY A 150 15.50 -19.77 -0.28
C GLY A 150 14.29 -19.76 -1.19
N GLY A 151 13.18 -20.37 -0.77
CA GLY A 151 11.93 -20.43 -1.53
C GLY A 151 11.89 -21.58 -2.55
N ARG A 152 12.72 -22.63 -2.41
CA ARG A 152 12.71 -23.78 -3.33
C ARG A 152 11.68 -24.82 -2.91
N THR A 153 11.59 -25.10 -1.61
CA THR A 153 10.59 -25.97 -1.02
C THR A 153 9.90 -25.28 0.14
N PHE A 154 8.64 -25.65 0.40
CA PHE A 154 7.81 -25.04 1.43
C PHE A 154 7.20 -26.11 2.34
N SER A 155 7.14 -25.81 3.63
CA SER A 155 6.49 -26.63 4.67
C SER A 155 5.01 -26.91 4.38
N PRO A 156 4.38 -27.84 5.11
CA PRO A 156 2.91 -27.91 5.17
C PRO A 156 2.29 -26.59 5.66
N GLU A 157 0.99 -26.41 5.43
CA GLU A 157 0.26 -25.23 5.93
C GLU A 157 0.21 -25.22 7.46
N ALA A 158 0.53 -24.06 8.05
CA ALA A 158 0.39 -23.76 9.46
C ALA A 158 -0.67 -22.67 9.68
N PHE A 159 -1.61 -22.91 10.59
CA PHE A 159 -2.67 -21.96 10.93
C PHE A 159 -2.16 -20.86 11.86
N LEU A 160 -2.48 -19.61 11.54
CA LEU A 160 -2.19 -18.45 12.40
C LEU A 160 -3.28 -18.28 13.46
N ASN A 161 -4.54 -18.45 13.07
CA ASN A 161 -5.67 -18.34 13.96
C ASN A 161 -5.91 -19.65 14.73
N ASP A 162 -6.11 -19.55 16.04
CA ASP A 162 -6.24 -20.70 16.97
C ASP A 162 -7.67 -21.27 17.09
N ASP A 163 -8.62 -20.76 16.30
CA ASP A 163 -10.02 -21.21 16.25
C ASP A 163 -10.40 -21.90 14.92
N HIS A 164 -9.42 -22.32 14.12
CA HIS A 164 -9.64 -23.00 12.83
C HIS A 164 -10.49 -24.29 12.95
N GLY A 165 -10.48 -24.94 14.12
CA GLY A 165 -11.33 -26.10 14.43
C GLY A 165 -12.75 -25.76 14.90
N ASN A 166 -13.10 -24.48 15.05
CA ASN A 166 -14.40 -24.06 15.55
C ASN A 166 -15.46 -24.15 14.43
N PRO A 167 -16.58 -24.89 14.63
CA PRO A 167 -17.65 -24.97 13.64
C PRO A 167 -18.43 -23.65 13.49
N ARG A 168 -18.32 -22.73 14.46
CA ARG A 168 -18.93 -21.41 14.39
C ARG A 168 -18.07 -20.53 13.49
N SER A 169 -18.42 -20.53 12.20
CA SER A 169 -17.76 -19.77 11.14
C SER A 169 -17.51 -18.31 11.52
N THR A 170 -16.27 -17.86 11.34
CA THR A 170 -15.82 -16.49 11.54
C THR A 170 -14.86 -16.10 10.41
N TYR A 171 -14.91 -14.83 10.03
CA TYR A 171 -14.02 -14.26 9.04
C TYR A 171 -12.66 -13.91 9.66
N HIS A 172 -11.56 -14.27 8.98
CA HIS A 172 -10.20 -13.84 9.30
C HIS A 172 -9.50 -13.33 8.04
N GLY A 173 -9.02 -12.10 8.06
CA GLY A 173 -8.33 -11.54 6.89
C GLY A 173 -7.72 -10.18 7.14
N PHE A 174 -7.37 -9.47 6.06
CA PHE A 174 -6.58 -8.25 6.09
C PHE A 174 -5.26 -8.40 6.87
N LEU A 175 -4.66 -9.60 6.79
CA LEU A 175 -3.41 -9.96 7.45
C LEU A 175 -2.32 -8.92 7.15
N ALA A 176 -1.57 -8.56 8.18
CA ALA A 176 -0.27 -7.95 8.11
C ALA A 176 0.75 -8.88 8.76
N LEU A 177 1.92 -9.02 8.13
CA LEU A 177 2.97 -9.94 8.54
C LEU A 177 4.32 -9.20 8.48
N ASP A 178 5.16 -9.41 9.49
CA ASP A 178 6.57 -8.98 9.47
C ASP A 178 7.44 -9.97 10.24
N ILE A 179 8.76 -9.85 10.07
CA ILE A 179 9.76 -10.62 10.80
C ILE A 179 10.62 -9.70 11.65
N THR A 180 10.79 -10.06 12.92
CA THR A 180 11.73 -9.39 13.79
C THR A 180 13.16 -9.76 13.39
N PRO A 181 14.18 -8.91 13.66
CA PRO A 181 15.57 -9.29 13.38
C PRO A 181 16.09 -10.46 14.22
N ALA A 182 15.38 -10.87 15.27
CA ALA A 182 15.64 -12.11 16.00
C ALA A 182 15.19 -13.36 15.24
N GLY A 183 14.46 -13.21 14.14
CA GLY A 183 13.93 -14.30 13.31
C GLY A 183 12.49 -14.69 13.63
N SER A 184 11.92 -14.20 14.74
CA SER A 184 10.51 -14.44 15.07
C SER A 184 9.60 -13.69 14.10
N LEU A 185 8.58 -14.38 13.59
CA LEU A 185 7.51 -13.78 12.81
C LEU A 185 6.42 -13.21 13.71
N ILE A 186 5.73 -12.19 13.21
CA ILE A 186 4.55 -11.64 13.83
C ILE A 186 3.48 -11.36 12.78
N GLY A 187 2.29 -11.92 13.02
CA GLY A 187 1.09 -11.69 12.23
C GLY A 187 0.06 -10.92 13.04
N ALA A 188 -0.67 -10.02 12.39
CA ALA A 188 -1.90 -9.44 12.94
C ALA A 188 -2.96 -9.32 11.85
N TRP A 189 -4.23 -9.52 12.20
CA TRP A 189 -5.33 -9.57 11.23
C TRP A 189 -6.59 -8.95 11.81
N ILE A 190 -7.52 -8.64 10.91
CA ILE A 190 -8.90 -8.33 11.29
C ILE A 190 -9.62 -9.65 11.52
N ASP A 191 -10.26 -9.72 12.68
CA ASP A 191 -10.90 -10.91 13.20
C ASP A 191 -12.39 -10.66 13.44
N GLY A 192 -13.21 -11.61 12.99
CA GLY A 192 -14.66 -11.59 13.07
C GLY A 192 -15.25 -12.39 14.25
N ARG A 193 -14.45 -12.92 15.18
CA ARG A 193 -14.93 -13.76 16.29
C ARG A 193 -15.98 -13.07 17.16
N ALA A 194 -15.82 -11.78 17.46
CA ALA A 194 -16.83 -11.03 18.21
C ALA A 194 -18.14 -10.79 17.43
N SER A 195 -18.10 -10.90 16.10
CA SER A 195 -19.21 -10.66 15.18
C SER A 195 -19.70 -11.96 14.52
N ALA A 196 -19.41 -13.11 15.13
CA ALA A 196 -19.69 -14.43 14.56
C ALA A 196 -21.17 -14.60 14.20
N GLY A 197 -21.44 -14.89 12.93
CA GLY A 197 -22.80 -15.04 12.38
C GLY A 197 -23.39 -13.76 11.77
N GLU A 198 -22.70 -12.63 11.85
CA GLU A 198 -23.02 -11.44 11.06
C GLU A 198 -22.45 -11.56 9.65
N THR A 199 -23.24 -11.23 8.63
CA THR A 199 -22.80 -11.29 7.22
C THR A 199 -21.83 -10.16 6.85
N GLU A 200 -22.06 -8.95 7.38
CA GLU A 200 -21.30 -7.74 7.04
C GLU A 200 -21.07 -6.90 8.31
N PRO A 201 -20.17 -7.35 9.21
CA PRO A 201 -19.98 -6.69 10.48
C PRO A 201 -19.42 -5.28 10.29
N ALA A 202 -20.07 -4.27 10.88
CA ALA A 202 -19.63 -2.89 10.79
C ALA A 202 -18.31 -2.62 11.53
N ARG A 203 -17.95 -3.51 12.46
CA ARG A 203 -16.77 -3.45 13.32
C ARG A 203 -16.15 -4.84 13.43
N GLY A 204 -14.82 -4.86 13.52
CA GLY A 204 -14.04 -6.06 13.82
C GLY A 204 -13.11 -5.83 14.99
N GLU A 205 -12.25 -6.82 15.21
CA GLU A 205 -11.18 -6.80 16.20
C GLU A 205 -9.83 -6.93 15.49
N ILE A 206 -8.75 -6.56 16.16
CA ILE A 206 -7.41 -6.98 15.74
C ILE A 206 -6.93 -8.05 16.69
N TRP A 207 -6.52 -9.18 16.13
CA TRP A 207 -5.81 -10.23 16.83
C TRP A 207 -4.41 -10.39 16.24
N SER A 208 -3.52 -10.97 17.03
CA SER A 208 -2.13 -11.18 16.66
C SER A 208 -1.61 -12.51 17.16
N SER A 209 -0.58 -13.03 16.50
CA SER A 209 0.19 -14.17 16.94
C SER A 209 1.64 -14.01 16.50
N THR A 210 2.54 -14.70 17.20
CA THR A 210 3.96 -14.76 16.91
C THR A 210 4.39 -16.20 16.69
N SER A 211 5.45 -16.36 15.90
CA SER A 211 6.10 -17.65 15.65
C SER A 211 7.61 -17.50 15.85
N ASP A 212 8.20 -18.39 16.64
CA ASP A 212 9.64 -18.40 16.93
C ASP A 212 10.39 -19.48 16.15
N ASP A 213 9.69 -20.25 15.32
CA ASP A 213 10.23 -21.33 14.50
C ASP A 213 10.10 -21.04 13.00
N GLY A 214 10.00 -19.76 12.62
CA GLY A 214 9.89 -19.39 11.21
C GLY A 214 8.54 -19.75 10.59
N GLY A 215 7.47 -19.78 11.36
CA GLY A 215 6.11 -19.93 10.86
C GLY A 215 5.67 -21.38 10.67
N HIS A 216 6.42 -22.33 11.23
CA HIS A 216 5.99 -23.74 11.29
C HIS A 216 4.92 -23.94 12.37
N THR A 217 4.98 -23.16 13.46
CA THR A 217 3.93 -23.10 14.49
C THR A 217 3.68 -21.66 14.94
N TRP A 218 2.44 -21.38 15.36
CA TRP A 218 2.01 -20.07 15.84
C TRP A 218 1.52 -20.16 17.29
N ARG A 219 1.87 -19.16 18.10
CA ARG A 219 1.46 -19.07 19.51
C ARG A 219 -0.05 -18.79 19.65
N PRO A 220 -0.64 -19.03 20.84
CA PRO A 220 -2.02 -18.63 21.12
C PRO A 220 -2.26 -17.16 20.79
N ASN A 221 -3.43 -16.86 20.23
CA ASN A 221 -3.73 -15.54 19.71
C ASN A 221 -3.94 -14.52 20.84
N THR A 222 -3.45 -13.30 20.63
CA THR A 222 -3.63 -12.18 21.55
C THR A 222 -4.46 -11.08 20.89
N ARG A 223 -5.54 -10.67 21.55
CA ARG A 223 -6.40 -9.56 21.11
C ARG A 223 -5.68 -8.24 21.34
N VAL A 224 -5.54 -7.45 20.27
CA VAL A 224 -4.82 -6.18 20.24
C VAL A 224 -5.75 -4.99 20.40
N ALA A 225 -6.85 -4.96 19.64
CA ALA A 225 -7.75 -3.81 19.59
C ALA A 225 -9.20 -4.21 19.32
N THR A 226 -10.11 -3.33 19.73
CA THR A 226 -11.57 -3.44 19.54
C THR A 226 -12.07 -2.24 18.74
N ASP A 227 -13.31 -2.31 18.25
CA ASP A 227 -13.90 -1.24 17.43
C ASP A 227 -12.99 -0.86 16.26
N VAL A 228 -12.59 -1.85 15.47
CA VAL A 228 -11.74 -1.69 14.28
C VAL A 228 -12.63 -1.70 13.04
N CYS A 229 -12.24 -0.98 11.99
CA CYS A 229 -12.95 -1.08 10.72
C CYS A 229 -12.71 -2.48 10.10
N SER A 230 -13.78 -3.23 9.84
CA SER A 230 -13.74 -4.64 9.37
C SER A 230 -13.21 -4.85 7.95
N CYS A 231 -13.13 -3.79 7.12
CA CYS A 231 -12.83 -3.88 5.68
C CYS A 231 -11.46 -3.29 5.26
N CYS A 232 -10.60 -2.90 6.21
CA CYS A 232 -9.42 -2.07 5.92
C CYS A 232 -8.10 -2.80 6.23
N ARG A 233 -7.22 -2.94 5.23
CA ARG A 233 -5.87 -3.52 5.38
C ARG A 233 -5.15 -3.00 6.62
N LEU A 234 -4.51 -3.88 7.37
CA LEU A 234 -3.57 -3.51 8.44
C LEU A 234 -2.17 -3.23 7.85
N ALA A 235 -1.35 -2.44 8.54
CA ALA A 235 0.09 -2.44 8.28
C ALA A 235 0.86 -2.71 9.56
N LEU A 236 1.75 -3.70 9.51
CA LEU A 236 2.56 -4.13 10.64
C LEU A 236 4.03 -3.97 10.30
N ARG A 237 4.81 -3.38 11.19
CA ARG A 237 6.27 -3.39 11.09
C ARG A 237 6.96 -3.66 12.42
N ALA A 238 8.05 -4.42 12.39
CA ALA A 238 8.95 -4.67 13.52
C ALA A 238 10.30 -3.98 13.30
N ASP A 239 10.89 -3.43 14.36
CA ASP A 239 12.25 -2.89 14.32
C ASP A 239 13.29 -3.87 14.91
N SER A 240 14.57 -3.50 14.80
CA SER A 240 15.68 -4.32 15.29
C SER A 240 15.84 -4.39 16.81
N LEU A 241 14.98 -3.71 17.57
CA LEU A 241 14.96 -3.75 19.02
C LEU A 241 13.73 -4.50 19.55
N GLY A 242 12.88 -5.04 18.65
CA GLY A 242 11.67 -5.75 19.03
C GLY A 242 10.46 -4.85 19.24
N HIS A 243 10.52 -3.56 18.86
CA HIS A 243 9.31 -2.74 18.80
C HIS A 243 8.46 -3.20 17.62
N VAL A 244 7.16 -3.38 17.86
CA VAL A 244 6.19 -3.73 16.83
C VAL A 244 5.13 -2.64 16.78
N ALA A 245 4.78 -2.19 15.58
CA ALA A 245 3.73 -1.21 15.37
C ALA A 245 2.69 -1.72 14.38
N ILE A 246 1.41 -1.58 14.74
CA ILE A 246 0.26 -1.94 13.91
C ILE A 246 -0.54 -0.67 13.61
N ALA A 247 -0.55 -0.28 12.34
CA ALA A 247 -1.39 0.79 11.82
C ALA A 247 -2.74 0.24 11.35
N TYR A 248 -3.83 0.88 11.77
CA TYR A 248 -5.18 0.46 11.41
C TYR A 248 -6.16 1.63 11.38
N ARG A 249 -7.38 1.36 10.94
CA ARG A 249 -8.49 2.31 10.98
C ARG A 249 -9.45 1.93 12.10
N GLY A 250 -9.72 2.86 13.00
CA GLY A 250 -10.71 2.69 14.06
C GLY A 250 -12.14 2.69 13.52
N ALA A 251 -13.09 2.29 14.36
CA ALA A 251 -14.53 2.35 14.16
C ALA A 251 -15.27 2.78 15.44
N ARG A 252 -14.54 3.33 16.43
CA ARG A 252 -15.11 3.81 17.70
C ARG A 252 -16.05 4.98 17.43
N ALA A 253 -17.26 4.92 18.00
CA ALA A 253 -18.33 5.90 17.75
C ALA A 253 -18.61 6.12 16.25
N ASP A 254 -18.40 5.06 15.45
CA ASP A 254 -18.52 5.03 14.00
C ASP A 254 -17.54 5.94 13.23
N LEU A 255 -16.57 6.55 13.92
CA LEU A 255 -15.50 7.31 13.32
C LEU A 255 -14.42 6.40 12.73
N ARG A 256 -13.96 6.72 11.53
CA ARG A 256 -12.98 5.98 10.72
C ARG A 256 -11.61 6.63 10.73
N ASP A 257 -11.24 7.10 11.90
CA ASP A 257 -9.99 7.80 12.11
C ASP A 257 -8.79 6.83 12.22
N PRO A 258 -7.60 7.24 11.77
CA PRO A 258 -6.40 6.42 11.81
C PRO A 258 -5.92 6.17 13.25
N ARG A 259 -5.51 4.93 13.53
CA ARG A 259 -5.02 4.48 14.83
C ARG A 259 -3.72 3.69 14.72
N LEU A 260 -3.00 3.65 15.83
CA LEU A 260 -1.72 2.98 15.95
C LEU A 260 -1.68 2.18 17.26
N ALA A 261 -1.37 0.89 17.15
CA ALA A 261 -1.02 0.06 18.29
C ALA A 261 0.49 -0.21 18.34
N VAL A 262 1.10 -0.19 19.53
CA VAL A 262 2.54 -0.40 19.70
C VAL A 262 2.84 -1.41 20.81
N SER A 263 3.76 -2.32 20.51
CA SER A 263 4.37 -3.26 21.45
C SER A 263 5.86 -2.93 21.61
N GLY A 264 6.36 -3.05 22.84
CA GLY A 264 7.80 -2.96 23.18
C GLY A 264 8.42 -4.30 23.58
N ASP A 265 7.68 -5.40 23.45
CA ASP A 265 8.04 -6.74 23.94
C ASP A 265 7.92 -7.81 22.84
N GLY A 266 8.22 -7.43 21.58
CA GLY A 266 8.21 -8.35 20.45
C GLY A 266 6.80 -8.77 20.00
N GLY A 267 5.78 -8.02 20.37
CA GLY A 267 4.38 -8.29 20.05
C GLY A 267 3.67 -9.21 21.03
N ALA A 268 4.27 -9.51 22.18
CA ALA A 268 3.60 -10.28 23.23
C ALA A 268 2.44 -9.49 23.86
N THR A 269 2.60 -8.18 24.05
CA THR A 269 1.54 -7.27 24.50
C THR A 269 1.57 -5.94 23.75
N PHE A 270 0.40 -5.33 23.57
CA PHE A 270 0.26 -4.02 22.93
C PHE A 270 -0.24 -3.00 23.96
N ALA A 271 0.68 -2.22 24.51
CA ALA A 271 0.42 -1.33 25.64
C ALA A 271 -0.18 0.03 25.24
N LEU A 272 -0.12 0.37 23.94
CA LEU A 272 -0.63 1.62 23.40
C LEU A 272 -1.62 1.31 22.27
N ASP A 273 -2.85 1.81 22.37
CA ASP A 273 -3.80 2.03 21.27
C ASP A 273 -4.08 3.54 21.26
N THR A 274 -3.60 4.24 20.24
CA THR A 274 -3.71 5.70 20.17
C THR A 274 -4.27 6.19 18.83
N LEU A 275 -4.99 7.32 18.91
CA LEU A 275 -5.48 8.06 17.76
C LEU A 275 -4.33 8.81 17.09
N VAL A 276 -4.16 8.62 15.78
CA VAL A 276 -3.12 9.31 15.00
C VAL A 276 -3.60 10.70 14.56
N SER A 277 -4.87 10.81 14.16
CA SER A 277 -5.47 12.07 13.72
C SER A 277 -6.98 12.04 13.96
N PRO A 278 -7.56 13.05 14.63
CA PRO A 278 -9.01 13.17 14.82
C PRO A 278 -9.66 13.78 13.57
N ASP A 279 -9.68 13.04 12.47
CA ASP A 279 -10.23 13.55 11.21
C ASP A 279 -11.75 13.74 11.28
N GLY A 280 -12.42 13.01 12.18
CA GLY A 280 -13.87 13.06 12.34
C GLY A 280 -14.60 12.37 11.19
N TRP A 281 -13.97 11.39 10.54
CA TRP A 281 -14.53 10.79 9.34
C TRP A 281 -15.64 9.79 9.67
N LEU A 282 -16.89 10.19 9.47
CA LEU A 282 -18.02 9.26 9.41
C LEU A 282 -18.04 8.56 8.06
N LEU A 283 -18.31 7.26 8.04
CA LEU A 283 -18.21 6.44 6.83
C LEU A 283 -19.57 6.29 6.13
N PRO A 284 -19.87 7.06 5.07
CA PRO A 284 -21.07 6.82 4.27
C PRO A 284 -20.93 5.56 3.38
N ALA A 285 -19.69 5.19 3.00
CA ALA A 285 -19.36 3.99 2.23
C ALA A 285 -17.90 3.57 2.48
N CYS A 286 -17.60 2.27 2.60
CA CYS A 286 -16.23 1.77 2.79
C CYS A 286 -15.43 1.90 1.48
N PRO A 287 -14.34 2.68 1.42
CA PRO A 287 -13.54 2.73 0.22
C PRO A 287 -12.40 1.69 0.23
N SER A 288 -12.33 0.85 1.27
CA SER A 288 -11.43 -0.29 1.40
C SER A 288 -9.97 0.07 1.09
N MET A 289 -9.39 0.96 1.90
CA MET A 289 -8.01 1.44 1.78
C MET A 289 -7.35 1.54 3.15
N GLY A 290 -6.47 0.60 3.49
CA GLY A 290 -5.79 0.62 4.78
C GLY A 290 -4.65 1.65 4.86
N PRO A 291 -4.15 1.94 6.08
CA PRO A 291 -2.97 2.76 6.29
C PRO A 291 -1.68 2.03 5.88
N ALA A 292 -0.58 2.77 5.81
CA ALA A 292 0.77 2.23 5.67
C ALA A 292 1.69 2.81 6.73
N ILE A 293 2.72 2.06 7.12
CA ILE A 293 3.65 2.46 8.16
C ILE A 293 5.09 2.07 7.81
N THR A 294 6.04 2.88 8.28
CA THR A 294 7.44 2.51 8.41
C THR A 294 7.83 2.56 9.88
N ILE A 295 8.80 1.72 10.25
CA ILE A 295 9.45 1.78 11.54
C ILE A 295 10.97 1.86 11.33
N GLN A 296 11.61 2.67 12.14
CA GLN A 296 13.05 2.85 12.27
C GLN A 296 13.45 2.31 13.65
N ARG A 297 14.73 1.99 13.79
CA ARG A 297 15.32 1.54 15.06
C ARG A 297 14.99 2.54 16.19
N GLY A 298 14.40 2.04 17.28
CA GLY A 298 13.96 2.84 18.41
C GLY A 298 12.45 3.16 18.41
N GLY A 299 11.66 2.50 17.55
CA GLY A 299 10.20 2.55 17.60
C GLY A 299 9.56 3.83 17.05
N GLY A 300 10.01 4.37 15.91
CA GLY A 300 9.35 5.52 15.25
C GLY A 300 9.44 5.46 13.73
N GLY A 301 8.77 6.36 13.01
CA GLY A 301 8.82 6.36 11.55
C GLY A 301 7.74 7.25 10.94
N HIS A 302 7.16 6.81 9.81
CA HIS A 302 6.07 7.50 9.14
C HIS A 302 4.81 6.64 9.07
N TYR A 303 3.66 7.29 9.25
CA TYR A 303 2.34 6.70 9.17
C TYR A 303 1.56 7.43 8.09
N ALA A 304 0.98 6.70 7.12
CA ALA A 304 0.16 7.26 6.05
C ALA A 304 -1.25 6.65 6.04
N TRP A 305 -2.26 7.47 5.75
CA TRP A 305 -3.66 7.04 5.69
C TRP A 305 -4.46 7.82 4.66
N PHE A 306 -5.54 7.21 4.21
CA PHE A 306 -6.61 7.91 3.51
C PHE A 306 -7.70 8.33 4.51
N THR A 307 -8.22 9.53 4.32
CA THR A 307 -9.44 10.03 4.97
C THR A 307 -10.39 10.61 3.93
N GLY A 308 -11.68 10.32 4.08
CA GLY A 308 -12.76 10.95 3.33
C GLY A 308 -13.45 12.08 4.10
N ALA A 309 -12.90 12.49 5.26
CA ALA A 309 -13.44 13.61 6.00
C ALA A 309 -13.34 14.91 5.18
N GLU A 310 -14.44 15.63 5.14
CA GLU A 310 -14.54 16.96 4.54
C GLU A 310 -15.13 17.91 5.59
N ASN A 311 -14.27 18.77 6.13
CA ASN A 311 -14.64 19.75 7.15
C ASN A 311 -13.67 20.94 7.13
N ALA A 312 -13.79 21.85 8.10
CA ALA A 312 -13.01 23.09 8.17
C ALA A 312 -11.49 22.87 8.25
N VAL A 313 -11.02 21.71 8.71
CA VAL A 313 -9.60 21.42 8.94
C VAL A 313 -9.05 20.26 8.12
N THR A 314 -9.92 19.39 7.59
CA THR A 314 -9.55 18.18 6.84
C THR A 314 -10.27 18.15 5.50
N GLN A 315 -9.51 17.86 4.46
CA GLN A 315 -10.01 17.61 3.11
C GLN A 315 -9.80 16.14 2.73
N PRO A 316 -10.66 15.54 1.89
CA PRO A 316 -10.47 14.16 1.44
C PRO A 316 -9.12 13.97 0.75
N GLY A 317 -8.43 12.88 1.09
CA GLY A 317 -7.14 12.56 0.48
C GLY A 317 -6.26 11.65 1.32
N VAL A 318 -5.00 11.57 0.92
CA VAL A 318 -3.98 10.77 1.61
C VAL A 318 -3.03 11.69 2.35
N TYR A 319 -2.78 11.38 3.61
CA TYR A 319 -1.88 12.13 4.48
C TYR A 319 -0.77 11.24 5.01
N VAL A 320 0.32 11.86 5.44
CA VAL A 320 1.41 11.22 6.18
C VAL A 320 1.81 12.06 7.39
N VAL A 321 2.22 11.41 8.47
CA VAL A 321 2.74 12.05 9.68
C VAL A 321 3.92 11.24 10.22
N PRO A 322 4.96 11.89 10.80
CA PRO A 322 5.92 11.18 11.63
C PRO A 322 5.22 10.62 12.88
N TRP A 323 5.68 9.48 13.39
CA TRP A 323 5.21 8.88 14.62
C TRP A 323 6.39 8.35 15.46
N ARG A 324 6.21 8.24 16.78
CA ARG A 324 7.18 7.68 17.73
C ARG A 324 6.48 6.92 18.84
N ALA A 325 7.08 5.84 19.30
CA ALA A 325 6.69 5.15 20.52
C ALA A 325 7.20 5.94 21.74
N PRO A 326 6.43 6.01 22.84
CA PRO A 326 5.01 5.65 22.97
C PRO A 326 4.05 6.82 22.63
N ALA A 327 4.54 7.91 22.02
CA ALA A 327 3.76 9.13 21.82
C ALA A 327 2.65 9.02 20.75
N GLY A 328 2.76 8.11 19.79
CA GLY A 328 1.90 8.09 18.60
C GLY A 328 2.37 9.12 17.56
N ALA A 329 1.46 9.93 17.02
CA ALA A 329 1.80 10.98 16.07
C ALA A 329 2.79 12.00 16.69
N ALA A 330 3.85 12.35 15.95
CA ALA A 330 4.99 13.12 16.43
C ALA A 330 5.37 14.27 15.49
N GLY A 331 4.39 15.11 15.13
CA GLY A 331 4.59 16.27 14.27
C GLY A 331 3.34 16.66 13.48
N ALA A 332 3.51 17.55 12.51
CA ALA A 332 2.41 17.97 11.64
C ALA A 332 2.14 16.94 10.54
N ARG A 333 0.86 16.63 10.31
CA ARG A 333 0.43 15.85 9.14
C ARG A 333 0.66 16.64 7.85
N ARG A 334 0.97 15.95 6.77
CA ARG A 334 1.21 16.52 5.43
C ARG A 334 0.41 15.76 4.39
N SER A 335 -0.11 16.46 3.37
CA SER A 335 -0.74 15.79 2.23
C SER A 335 0.31 14.99 1.44
N LEU A 336 0.01 13.73 1.17
CA LEU A 336 0.81 12.84 0.31
C LEU A 336 0.41 12.96 -1.16
N GLY A 337 -0.73 13.56 -1.51
CA GLY A 337 -1.22 13.63 -2.90
C GLY A 337 -1.38 15.05 -3.43
N ASP A 338 -0.56 15.99 -2.95
CA ASP A 338 -0.59 17.44 -3.21
C ASP A 338 -0.64 17.85 -4.70
N SER A 339 -0.18 17.00 -5.61
CA SER A 339 -0.23 17.24 -7.06
C SER A 339 -0.89 16.10 -7.84
N LEU A 340 -1.74 15.31 -7.20
CA LEU A 340 -2.45 14.18 -7.79
C LEU A 340 -3.96 14.38 -7.68
N ARG A 341 -4.73 13.69 -8.53
CA ARG A 341 -6.19 13.60 -8.39
C ARG A 341 -6.53 12.27 -7.73
N GLU A 342 -7.41 12.32 -6.74
CA GLU A 342 -7.93 11.13 -6.04
C GLU A 342 -6.82 10.15 -5.59
N PRO A 343 -5.81 10.61 -4.83
CA PRO A 343 -4.81 9.71 -4.28
C PRO A 343 -5.48 8.68 -3.36
N GLN A 344 -5.09 7.42 -3.52
CA GLN A 344 -5.67 6.27 -2.84
C GLN A 344 -4.58 5.25 -2.48
N ARG A 345 -4.91 4.34 -1.56
CA ARG A 345 -4.09 3.18 -1.20
C ARG A 345 -2.63 3.56 -0.87
N PRO A 346 -2.40 4.32 0.21
CA PRO A 346 -1.05 4.68 0.62
C PRO A 346 -0.18 3.44 0.82
N MET A 347 1.06 3.52 0.38
CA MET A 347 2.09 2.54 0.61
C MET A 347 3.32 3.27 1.15
N LEU A 348 3.98 2.68 2.15
CA LEU A 348 5.25 3.18 2.68
C LEU A 348 6.23 2.03 2.83
N SER A 349 7.51 2.30 2.58
CA SER A 349 8.61 1.38 2.84
C SER A 349 9.87 2.16 3.22
N ALA A 350 10.69 1.61 4.12
CA ALA A 350 11.97 2.22 4.47
C ALA A 350 12.95 2.06 3.30
N MET A 351 13.67 3.13 2.95
CA MET A 351 14.69 3.13 1.90
C MET A 351 15.97 3.74 2.49
N GLY A 352 16.64 2.96 3.33
CA GLY A 352 17.66 3.49 4.23
C GLY A 352 17.04 4.46 5.24
N ALA A 353 17.57 5.68 5.29
CA ALA A 353 17.04 6.72 6.17
C ALA A 353 15.85 7.49 5.56
N ALA A 354 15.66 7.41 4.24
CA ALA A 354 14.50 7.98 3.55
C ALA A 354 13.30 7.04 3.67
N THR A 355 12.11 7.58 3.45
CA THR A 355 10.87 6.79 3.33
C THR A 355 10.38 6.81 1.90
N LEU A 356 10.35 5.65 1.25
CA LEU A 356 9.67 5.50 -0.03
C LEU A 356 8.16 5.53 0.22
N ALA A 357 7.46 6.36 -0.53
CA ALA A 357 6.02 6.49 -0.48
C ALA A 357 5.42 6.23 -1.87
N GLY A 358 4.26 5.57 -1.89
CA GLY A 358 3.50 5.31 -3.09
C GLY A 358 2.00 5.50 -2.87
N VAL A 359 1.30 5.87 -3.95
CA VAL A 359 -0.17 5.94 -4.01
C VAL A 359 -0.65 5.45 -5.37
N ILE A 360 -1.87 4.94 -5.44
CA ILE A 360 -2.61 4.79 -6.70
C ILE A 360 -3.46 6.05 -6.89
N ALA A 361 -3.33 6.71 -8.02
CA ALA A 361 -3.98 8.00 -8.26
C ALA A 361 -4.24 8.24 -9.75
N HIS A 362 -4.82 9.39 -10.06
CA HIS A 362 -4.87 9.95 -11.40
C HIS A 362 -3.88 11.12 -11.53
N SER A 363 -3.32 11.30 -12.72
CA SER A 363 -2.54 12.50 -13.01
C SER A 363 -3.46 13.74 -13.06
N ARG A 364 -2.90 14.96 -12.92
CA ARG A 364 -3.72 16.17 -13.06
C ARG A 364 -4.21 16.41 -14.49
N SER A 365 -3.41 16.00 -15.47
CA SER A 365 -3.64 16.19 -16.92
C SER A 365 -4.50 15.09 -17.54
N ASP A 366 -4.53 13.91 -16.95
CA ASP A 366 -5.28 12.74 -17.43
C ASP A 366 -5.93 12.00 -16.24
N SER A 367 -7.26 12.02 -16.23
CA SER A 367 -8.12 11.34 -15.26
C SER A 367 -8.70 10.02 -15.77
N THR A 368 -8.35 9.58 -16.98
CA THR A 368 -8.93 8.37 -17.58
C THR A 368 -8.30 7.09 -17.05
N ARG A 369 -7.00 7.13 -16.70
CA ARG A 369 -6.24 5.96 -16.26
C ARG A 369 -5.66 6.19 -14.88
N ARG A 370 -5.74 5.17 -14.03
CA ARG A 370 -5.04 5.12 -12.75
C ARG A 370 -3.58 4.75 -12.97
N LEU A 371 -2.70 5.37 -12.21
CA LEU A 371 -1.27 5.16 -12.23
C LEU A 371 -0.78 4.85 -10.82
N LEU A 372 0.37 4.20 -10.72
CA LEU A 372 1.14 4.11 -9.48
C LEU A 372 2.09 5.31 -9.43
N ALA A 373 1.93 6.20 -8.47
CA ALA A 373 2.84 7.32 -8.27
C ALA A 373 3.74 7.02 -7.06
N GLY A 374 5.06 7.13 -7.24
CA GLY A 374 6.06 6.91 -6.19
C GLY A 374 6.96 8.13 -5.98
N ARG A 375 7.38 8.37 -4.74
CA ARG A 375 8.37 9.41 -4.38
C ARG A 375 9.07 9.04 -3.06
N ALA A 376 10.16 9.72 -2.72
CA ALA A 376 10.83 9.56 -1.43
C ALA A 376 10.62 10.80 -0.55
N LEU A 377 10.40 10.56 0.74
CA LEU A 377 10.53 11.55 1.81
C LEU A 377 11.94 11.49 2.36
N GLU A 378 12.69 12.57 2.18
CA GLU A 378 14.07 12.70 2.62
C GLU A 378 14.15 13.08 4.11
N LEU A 379 15.33 12.90 4.69
CA LEU A 379 15.61 13.19 6.10
C LEU A 379 15.40 14.65 6.49
N ASP A 380 15.62 15.56 5.55
CA ASP A 380 15.37 17.01 5.72
C ASP A 380 13.87 17.36 5.61
N GLY A 381 13.01 16.36 5.37
CA GLY A 381 11.57 16.52 5.20
C GLY A 381 11.17 16.90 3.76
N ALA A 382 12.10 17.01 2.82
CA ALA A 382 11.78 17.28 1.43
C ALA A 382 11.17 16.06 0.74
N TRP A 383 10.22 16.31 -0.17
CA TRP A 383 9.73 15.29 -1.08
C TRP A 383 10.52 15.35 -2.38
N THR A 384 10.91 14.20 -2.91
CA THR A 384 11.35 14.12 -4.29
C THR A 384 10.16 14.35 -5.24
N PRO A 385 10.40 14.73 -6.51
CA PRO A 385 9.35 14.74 -7.53
C PRO A 385 8.67 13.37 -7.69
N TRP A 386 7.44 13.37 -8.19
CA TRP A 386 6.74 12.14 -8.52
C TRP A 386 7.43 11.37 -9.64
N LEU A 387 7.57 10.07 -9.40
CA LEU A 387 7.82 9.07 -10.42
C LEU A 387 6.50 8.40 -10.76
N PHE A 388 6.08 8.45 -12.02
CA PHE A 388 4.85 7.83 -12.49
C PHE A 388 5.16 6.46 -13.08
N LEU A 389 4.58 5.42 -12.48
CA LEU A 389 4.78 4.01 -12.81
C LEU A 389 3.44 3.39 -13.23
N GLY A 390 3.47 2.59 -14.30
CA GLY A 390 2.31 1.86 -14.79
C GLY A 390 1.13 2.74 -15.25
N VAL A 391 0.21 2.12 -15.99
CA VAL A 391 -1.07 2.72 -16.38
C VAL A 391 -2.17 1.68 -16.22
N GLY A 392 -3.40 2.10 -15.92
CA GLY A 392 -4.48 1.17 -15.62
C GLY A 392 -4.27 0.36 -14.33
N VAL A 393 -3.51 0.92 -13.39
CA VAL A 393 -3.11 0.24 -12.16
C VAL A 393 -4.32 0.00 -11.25
N ARG A 394 -4.47 -1.23 -10.77
CA ARG A 394 -5.53 -1.64 -9.82
C ARG A 394 -5.01 -1.87 -8.42
N THR A 395 -3.91 -2.60 -8.33
CA THR A 395 -3.25 -2.98 -7.07
C THR A 395 -1.75 -2.87 -7.24
N ALA A 396 -1.04 -2.55 -6.16
CA ALA A 396 0.40 -2.36 -6.18
C ALA A 396 1.02 -2.59 -4.80
N ALA A 397 2.31 -2.85 -4.78
CA ALA A 397 3.15 -2.87 -3.59
C ALA A 397 4.53 -2.26 -3.89
N ILE A 398 5.19 -1.75 -2.86
CA ILE A 398 6.55 -1.21 -2.93
C ILE A 398 7.39 -1.80 -1.79
N ALA A 399 8.68 -1.96 -2.04
CA ALA A 399 9.64 -2.44 -1.04
C ALA A 399 10.99 -1.75 -1.24
N GLY A 400 11.48 -1.05 -0.22
CA GLY A 400 12.87 -0.61 -0.18
C GLY A 400 13.77 -1.76 0.27
N ALA A 401 14.93 -1.91 -0.37
CA ALA A 401 15.90 -2.95 -0.06
C ALA A 401 17.18 -2.36 0.56
N THR A 402 17.63 -1.22 0.04
CA THR A 402 18.82 -0.50 0.52
C THR A 402 18.58 1.00 0.45
N PRO A 403 19.50 1.87 0.92
CA PRO A 403 19.39 3.32 0.71
C PRO A 403 19.32 3.74 -0.76
N ARG A 404 19.77 2.88 -1.69
CA ARG A 404 19.78 3.16 -3.14
C ARG A 404 18.81 2.33 -3.95
N LEU A 405 18.38 1.17 -3.45
CA LEU A 405 17.56 0.23 -4.20
C LEU A 405 16.19 0.07 -3.56
N ALA A 406 15.17 0.16 -4.40
CA ALA A 406 13.81 -0.20 -4.08
C ALA A 406 13.15 -0.88 -5.28
N TYR A 407 11.97 -1.44 -5.04
CA TYR A 407 11.20 -2.18 -6.01
C TYR A 407 9.73 -1.76 -5.94
N ALA A 408 9.06 -1.84 -7.08
CA ALA A 408 7.61 -1.70 -7.15
C ALA A 408 7.05 -2.84 -8.00
N VAL A 409 5.91 -3.35 -7.58
CA VAL A 409 5.11 -4.31 -8.35
C VAL A 409 3.69 -3.79 -8.47
N TRP A 410 3.06 -3.97 -9.62
CA TRP A 410 1.65 -3.64 -9.79
C TRP A 410 0.94 -4.62 -10.72
N GLN A 411 -0.36 -4.73 -10.52
CA GLN A 411 -1.28 -5.32 -11.47
C GLN A 411 -1.61 -4.28 -12.54
N GLU A 412 -1.27 -4.60 -13.78
CA GLU A 412 -1.68 -3.85 -14.97
C GLU A 412 -2.78 -4.61 -15.70
N LYS A 413 -3.80 -3.89 -16.19
CA LYS A 413 -4.82 -4.46 -17.06
C LYS A 413 -4.54 -4.04 -18.49
N SER A 414 -4.24 -5.01 -19.35
CA SER A 414 -4.15 -4.83 -20.81
C SER A 414 -5.19 -5.70 -21.50
N ASP A 415 -6.06 -5.10 -22.31
CA ASP A 415 -7.16 -5.78 -22.99
C ASP A 415 -8.05 -6.59 -22.00
N GLU A 416 -8.14 -7.91 -22.20
CA GLU A 416 -8.89 -8.86 -21.37
C GLU A 416 -8.05 -9.55 -20.28
N ARG A 417 -6.73 -9.32 -20.23
CA ARG A 417 -5.84 -9.97 -19.25
C ARG A 417 -5.28 -8.98 -18.23
N SER A 418 -5.01 -9.49 -17.04
CA SER A 418 -4.26 -8.77 -16.00
C SER A 418 -2.95 -9.49 -15.78
N HIS A 419 -1.86 -8.74 -15.69
CA HIS A 419 -0.55 -9.32 -15.38
C HIS A 419 0.19 -8.44 -14.39
N LEU A 420 1.15 -9.05 -13.69
CA LEU A 420 2.04 -8.34 -12.79
C LEU A 420 3.20 -7.72 -13.57
N ARG A 421 3.57 -6.51 -13.19
CA ARG A 421 4.77 -5.81 -13.65
C ARG A 421 5.67 -5.53 -12.46
N VAL A 422 6.95 -5.77 -12.60
CA VAL A 422 7.95 -5.56 -11.55
C VAL A 422 9.01 -4.61 -12.08
N VAL A 423 9.35 -3.58 -11.30
CA VAL A 423 10.45 -2.67 -11.62
C VAL A 423 11.41 -2.52 -10.45
N ARG A 424 12.67 -2.26 -10.78
CA ARG A 424 13.66 -1.76 -9.83
C ARG A 424 13.81 -0.26 -9.97
N LEU A 425 13.86 0.40 -8.82
CA LEU A 425 14.11 1.82 -8.65
C LEU A 425 15.52 1.98 -8.08
N THR A 426 16.40 2.65 -8.83
CA THR A 426 17.77 2.94 -8.38
C THR A 426 17.92 4.44 -8.15
N ARG A 427 18.02 4.85 -6.89
CA ARG A 427 18.20 6.26 -6.51
C ARG A 427 19.49 6.82 -7.11
N ARG A 428 19.39 7.98 -7.75
CA ARG A 428 20.52 8.66 -8.41
C ARG A 428 21.51 9.23 -7.41
#